data_AF-A0A2E3KIC0-F1
#
_entry.id   AF-A0A2E3KIC0-F1
#
_cell.length_a   1.000
_cell.length_b   1.000
_cell.length_c   1.000
_cell.angle_alpha   90.00
_cell.angle_beta   90.00
_cell.angle_gamma   90.00
#
_symmetry.space_group_name_H-M   'P 1'
#
loop_
_entity.id
_entity.type
_entity.pdbx_description
1 polymer ?
#
loop_
_entity_poly.entity_id
_entity_poly.type
_entity_poly.pdbx_seq_one_letter_code
_entity_poly.pdbx_strand_id
1 'polypeptide(L)'
;MGASDTTGGPGQFRLGRRVPVSPKPSAFLRDSHETESFARALGLLCKGGERIALTGDLGAGKTTFVRGMSSGLGVPEEEISSPTFTVMHVHEPSDQKSGRCLVHVDAYRLEDPAELMELGWDEIVRDRRNVIVVEWPDRLGGALGENVLELELFHSSSSGGEVPGREIVFGSSLSSDLMNKLFTKCRGCGKQIHAGVGSFPFCGNKCRMADLGNWFDGSYSVSREIEEDDLFDPDLA
;
A
#
# COMPACT_ATOMS: atom_id res chain seq x y z
N MET A 1 25.96 -63.42 -21.03
CA MET A 1 25.98 -62.41 -22.11
C MET A 1 24.54 -62.09 -22.47
N GLY A 2 24.14 -60.83 -22.31
CA GLY A 2 22.85 -60.24 -22.71
C GLY A 2 21.68 -60.61 -21.77
N ALA A 3 20.72 -59.75 -21.48
CA ALA A 3 20.56 -58.30 -21.60
C ALA A 3 19.39 -57.93 -20.64
N SER A 4 19.37 -56.68 -20.23
CA SER A 4 18.34 -55.98 -19.47
C SER A 4 16.93 -56.09 -20.05
N ASP A 5 15.90 -56.10 -19.19
CA ASP A 5 14.73 -55.27 -19.48
C ASP A 5 13.98 -54.85 -18.20
N THR A 6 13.99 -53.55 -17.96
CA THR A 6 13.30 -52.81 -16.90
C THR A 6 12.13 -52.08 -17.53
N THR A 7 10.89 -52.38 -17.11
CA THR A 7 9.74 -51.49 -17.39
C THR A 7 8.86 -51.36 -16.15
N GLY A 8 9.30 -50.51 -15.22
CA GLY A 8 8.42 -49.90 -14.23
C GLY A 8 7.67 -48.75 -14.89
N GLY A 9 6.37 -48.91 -15.13
CA GLY A 9 5.51 -47.87 -15.67
C GLY A 9 5.36 -46.69 -14.69
N PRO A 10 5.28 -45.44 -15.18
CA PRO A 10 5.20 -44.28 -14.31
C PRO A 10 3.84 -44.21 -13.62
N GLY A 11 3.85 -44.21 -12.29
CA GLY A 11 2.69 -43.93 -11.46
C GLY A 11 2.12 -42.55 -11.78
N GLN A 12 0.84 -42.50 -12.13
CA GLN A 12 0.09 -41.26 -12.28
C GLN A 12 0.06 -40.51 -10.93
N PHE A 13 0.87 -39.46 -10.82
CA PHE A 13 0.72 -38.45 -9.78
C PHE A 13 -0.65 -37.79 -9.97
N ARG A 14 -1.59 -38.09 -9.07
CA ARG A 14 -2.84 -37.35 -8.97
C ARG A 14 -2.50 -35.90 -8.66
N LEU A 15 -2.73 -35.01 -9.62
CA LEU A 15 -2.75 -33.55 -9.42
C LEU A 15 -3.67 -33.26 -8.24
N GLY A 16 -3.09 -32.99 -7.07
CA GLY A 16 -3.83 -32.42 -5.96
C GLY A 16 -4.54 -31.17 -6.47
N ARG A 17 -5.85 -31.05 -6.23
CA ARG A 17 -6.61 -29.84 -6.51
C ARG A 17 -5.82 -28.67 -5.92
N ARG A 18 -5.29 -27.78 -6.77
CA ARG A 18 -4.75 -26.50 -6.32
C ARG A 18 -5.87 -25.82 -5.54
N VAL A 19 -5.69 -25.68 -4.24
CA VAL A 19 -6.51 -24.77 -3.45
C VAL A 19 -6.25 -23.39 -4.06
N PRO A 20 -7.26 -22.68 -4.59
CA PRO A 20 -7.05 -21.33 -5.10
C PRO A 20 -6.57 -20.47 -3.93
N VAL A 21 -5.30 -20.07 -3.97
CA VAL A 21 -4.77 -19.04 -3.08
C VAL A 21 -5.57 -17.78 -3.40
N SER A 22 -6.27 -17.21 -2.42
CA SER A 22 -7.00 -15.95 -2.61
C SER A 22 -6.08 -14.94 -3.28
N PRO A 23 -6.55 -14.19 -4.31
CA PRO A 23 -5.71 -13.22 -4.98
C PRO A 23 -5.21 -12.20 -3.96
N LYS A 24 -3.89 -11.94 -3.97
CA LYS A 24 -3.29 -10.89 -3.16
C LYS A 24 -3.98 -9.55 -3.45
N PRO A 25 -4.28 -8.71 -2.44
CA PRO A 25 -4.81 -7.38 -2.70
C PRO A 25 -3.89 -6.62 -3.65
N SER A 26 -4.44 -5.94 -4.65
CA SER A 26 -3.68 -5.08 -5.56
C SER A 26 -4.47 -3.86 -6.00
N ALA A 27 -3.77 -2.82 -6.43
CA ALA A 27 -4.33 -1.63 -7.05
C ALA A 27 -3.57 -1.25 -8.31
N PHE A 28 -4.30 -0.88 -9.37
CA PHE A 28 -3.73 -0.26 -10.56
C PHE A 28 -3.70 1.26 -10.38
N LEU A 29 -2.51 1.85 -10.53
CA LEU A 29 -2.21 3.27 -10.36
C LEU A 29 -1.87 3.85 -11.73
N ARG A 30 -2.72 4.73 -12.26
CA ARG A 30 -2.61 5.25 -13.64
C ARG A 30 -1.37 6.10 -13.85
N ASP A 31 -1.00 6.89 -12.86
CA ASP A 31 0.09 7.86 -12.95
C ASP A 31 0.79 8.05 -11.61
N SER A 32 1.78 8.96 -11.57
CA SER A 32 2.50 9.30 -10.34
C SER A 32 1.59 9.93 -9.29
N HIS A 33 0.62 10.76 -9.69
CA HIS A 33 -0.29 11.41 -8.76
C HIS A 33 -1.20 10.39 -8.06
N GLU A 34 -1.69 9.39 -8.77
CA GLU A 34 -2.48 8.29 -8.19
C GLU A 34 -1.61 7.38 -7.30
N THR A 35 -0.32 7.24 -7.63
CA THR A 35 0.67 6.56 -6.77
C THR A 35 0.86 7.32 -5.46
N GLU A 36 1.09 8.63 -5.53
CA GLU A 36 1.26 9.52 -4.37
C GLU A 36 -0.02 9.55 -3.53
N SER A 37 -1.18 9.66 -4.16
CA SER A 37 -2.49 9.69 -3.49
C SER A 37 -2.78 8.38 -2.74
N PHE A 38 -2.45 7.23 -3.34
CA PHE A 38 -2.61 5.94 -2.67
C PHE A 38 -1.65 5.81 -1.48
N ALA A 39 -0.39 6.22 -1.64
CA ALA A 39 0.59 6.20 -0.58
C ALA A 39 0.25 7.16 0.56
N ARG A 40 -0.27 8.35 0.24
CA ARG A 40 -0.80 9.33 1.21
C ARG A 40 -1.92 8.73 2.04
N ALA A 41 -2.87 8.05 1.38
CA ALA A 41 -3.95 7.36 2.08
C ALA A 41 -3.39 6.30 3.04
N LEU A 42 -2.39 5.52 2.63
CA LEU A 42 -1.72 4.56 3.53
C LEU A 42 -1.02 5.27 4.71
N GLY A 43 -0.29 6.35 4.46
CA GLY A 43 0.39 7.13 5.50
C GLY A 43 -0.56 7.71 6.54
N LEU A 44 -1.75 8.18 6.13
CA LEU A 44 -2.79 8.65 7.05
C LEU A 44 -3.30 7.55 7.99
N LEU A 45 -3.19 6.28 7.60
CA LEU A 45 -3.62 5.13 8.39
C LEU A 45 -2.55 4.62 9.35
N CYS A 46 -1.29 4.99 9.16
CA CYS A 46 -0.19 4.61 10.04
C CYS A 46 -0.34 5.30 11.41
N LYS A 47 -0.11 4.55 12.48
CA LYS A 47 -0.19 5.01 13.88
C LYS A 47 1.19 5.20 14.52
N GLY A 48 2.26 4.80 13.83
CA GLY A 48 3.61 4.72 14.34
C GLY A 48 4.01 3.27 14.67
N GLY A 49 5.25 2.92 14.37
CA GLY A 49 5.82 1.59 14.52
C GLY A 49 5.57 0.66 13.33
N GLU A 50 4.83 1.08 12.31
CA GLU A 50 4.67 0.33 11.07
C GLU A 50 5.99 0.23 10.30
N ARG A 51 6.18 -0.93 9.67
CA ARG A 51 7.36 -1.24 8.85
C ARG A 51 6.87 -1.69 7.48
N ILE A 52 7.36 -1.03 6.45
CA ILE A 52 6.90 -1.23 5.07
C ILE A 52 8.11 -1.62 4.23
N ALA A 53 8.03 -2.79 3.64
CA ALA A 53 9.01 -3.32 2.69
C ALA A 53 8.51 -2.99 1.28
N LEU A 54 9.22 -2.12 0.55
CA LEU A 54 8.84 -1.68 -0.79
C LEU A 54 9.82 -2.24 -1.83
N THR A 55 9.34 -3.22 -2.57
CA THR A 55 10.05 -3.87 -3.68
C THR A 55 9.53 -3.37 -5.02
N GLY A 56 10.31 -3.57 -6.08
CA GLY A 56 9.94 -3.17 -7.44
C GLY A 56 11.14 -2.79 -8.29
N ASP A 57 10.97 -2.82 -9.61
CA ASP A 57 12.03 -2.53 -10.57
C ASP A 57 12.61 -1.11 -10.41
N LEU A 58 13.81 -0.90 -10.99
CA LEU A 58 14.37 0.44 -11.13
C LEU A 58 13.41 1.32 -11.95
N GLY A 59 13.08 2.51 -11.43
CA GLY A 59 12.12 3.41 -12.07
C GLY A 59 10.65 3.04 -11.84
N ALA A 60 10.32 2.00 -11.07
CA ALA A 60 8.94 1.63 -10.76
C ALA A 60 8.16 2.72 -9.98
N GLY A 61 8.84 3.73 -9.42
CA GLY A 61 8.22 4.83 -8.68
C GLY A 61 8.18 4.62 -7.17
N LYS A 62 9.13 3.84 -6.62
CA LYS A 62 9.24 3.60 -5.18
C LYS A 62 9.42 4.88 -4.38
N THR A 63 10.37 5.74 -4.75
CA THR A 63 10.54 7.07 -4.11
C THR A 63 9.31 7.98 -4.28
N THR A 64 8.59 7.88 -5.41
CA THR A 64 7.30 8.58 -5.61
C THR A 64 6.25 8.10 -4.61
N PHE A 65 6.19 6.79 -4.35
CA PHE A 65 5.34 6.23 -3.30
C PHE A 65 5.74 6.79 -1.92
N VAL A 66 7.03 6.79 -1.57
CA VAL A 66 7.50 7.33 -0.27
C VAL A 66 7.12 8.82 -0.11
N ARG A 67 7.25 9.62 -1.18
CA ARG A 67 6.83 11.02 -1.18
C ARG A 67 5.34 11.18 -0.90
N GLY A 68 4.47 10.43 -1.58
CA GLY A 68 3.04 10.46 -1.26
C GLY A 68 2.76 10.06 0.19
N MET A 69 3.48 9.07 0.71
CA MET A 69 3.33 8.63 2.09
C MET A 69 3.74 9.70 3.10
N SER A 70 4.79 10.48 2.82
CA SER A 70 5.26 11.57 3.69
C SER A 70 4.15 12.60 3.93
N SER A 71 3.41 12.96 2.87
CA SER A 71 2.24 13.83 2.93
C SER A 71 1.17 13.33 3.91
N GLY A 72 0.93 12.01 3.94
CA GLY A 72 -0.01 11.37 4.87
C GLY A 72 0.47 11.38 6.32
N LEU A 73 1.78 11.46 6.53
CA LEU A 73 2.41 11.56 7.84
C LEU A 73 2.62 13.01 8.31
N GLY A 74 2.28 14.01 7.47
CA GLY A 74 2.50 15.43 7.76
C GLY A 74 3.94 15.90 7.54
N VAL A 75 4.74 15.11 6.82
CA VAL A 75 6.12 15.43 6.43
C VAL A 75 6.12 16.14 5.06
N PRO A 76 6.77 17.31 4.91
CA PRO A 76 6.81 18.04 3.64
C PRO A 76 7.35 17.20 2.49
N GLU A 77 6.62 17.15 1.37
CA GLU A 77 6.97 16.31 0.22
C GLU A 77 8.27 16.76 -0.47
N GLU A 78 8.57 18.06 -0.39
CA GLU A 78 9.77 18.71 -0.93
C GLU A 78 11.06 18.25 -0.24
N GLU A 79 10.97 17.71 0.98
CA GLU A 79 12.12 17.16 1.69
C GLU A 79 12.44 15.72 1.27
N ILE A 80 11.54 15.07 0.52
CA ILE A 80 11.66 13.65 0.17
C ILE A 80 12.45 13.46 -1.12
N SER A 81 13.62 12.83 -0.95
CA SER A 81 14.52 12.37 -2.00
C SER A 81 15.03 10.98 -1.68
N SER A 82 15.49 10.22 -2.69
CA SER A 82 16.03 8.88 -2.47
C SER A 82 17.33 8.96 -1.67
N PRO A 83 17.43 8.33 -0.48
CA PRO A 83 18.66 8.31 0.30
C PRO A 83 19.66 7.27 -0.24
N THR A 84 19.75 7.06 -1.56
CA THR A 84 20.58 5.99 -2.15
C THR A 84 22.07 6.08 -1.77
N PHE A 85 22.56 7.26 -1.39
CA PHE A 85 23.95 7.47 -0.95
C PHE A 85 24.12 7.59 0.56
N THR A 86 23.10 8.11 1.25
CA THR A 86 23.07 8.25 2.72
C THR A 86 22.48 7.02 3.41
N VAL A 87 21.94 6.08 2.63
CA VAL A 87 21.18 4.88 2.99
C VAL A 87 19.86 5.18 3.70
N MET A 88 19.82 6.15 4.61
CA MET A 88 18.68 6.44 5.46
C MET A 88 18.51 7.94 5.69
N HIS A 89 17.26 8.40 5.64
CA HIS A 89 16.83 9.71 6.13
C HIS A 89 15.73 9.55 7.18
N VAL A 90 15.75 10.42 8.18
CA VAL A 90 14.68 10.57 9.17
C VAL A 90 14.05 11.92 8.96
N HIS A 91 12.74 11.95 8.72
CA HIS A 91 11.97 13.15 8.47
C HIS A 91 10.94 13.36 9.57
N GLU A 92 11.02 14.52 10.20
CA GLU A 92 10.08 14.94 11.24
C GLU A 92 8.83 15.56 10.60
N PRO A 93 7.64 15.41 11.21
CA PRO A 93 6.45 16.04 10.70
C PRO A 93 6.52 17.56 10.89
N SER A 94 5.96 18.30 9.95
CA SER A 94 5.91 19.78 9.98
C SER A 94 5.04 20.32 11.13
N ASP A 95 4.08 19.52 11.61
CA ASP A 95 3.32 19.80 12.81
C ASP A 95 3.36 18.65 13.82
N GLN A 96 3.16 18.99 15.09
CA GLN A 96 3.14 18.01 16.17
C GLN A 96 1.82 17.23 16.25
N LYS A 97 0.84 17.48 15.37
CA LYS A 97 -0.46 16.79 15.41
C LYS A 97 -0.33 15.33 15.00
N SER A 98 0.54 15.08 14.03
CA SER A 98 0.84 13.72 13.58
C SER A 98 1.70 12.96 14.61
N GLY A 99 2.72 13.62 15.15
CA GLY A 99 3.70 13.05 16.09
C GLY A 99 4.51 11.86 15.55
N ARG A 100 4.38 11.55 14.25
CA ARG A 100 4.97 10.39 13.57
C ARG A 100 6.09 10.83 12.66
N CYS A 101 7.25 10.19 12.77
CA CYS A 101 8.40 10.45 11.92
C CYS A 101 8.40 9.46 10.75
N LEU A 102 8.75 9.93 9.56
CA LEU A 102 9.02 9.05 8.41
C LEU A 102 10.50 8.68 8.41
N VAL A 103 10.80 7.39 8.47
CA VAL A 103 12.15 6.88 8.27
C VAL A 103 12.20 6.23 6.89
N HIS A 104 12.90 6.87 5.96
CA HIS A 104 13.08 6.38 4.60
C HIS A 104 14.45 5.74 4.47
N VAL A 105 14.48 4.45 4.16
CA VAL A 105 15.69 3.69 3.86
C VAL A 105 15.68 3.28 2.40
N ASP A 106 16.78 3.51 1.69
CA ASP A 106 17.02 2.98 0.35
C ASP A 106 18.25 2.09 0.38
N ALA A 107 18.01 0.79 0.42
CA ALA A 107 19.05 -0.20 0.59
C ALA A 107 19.65 -0.69 -0.73
N TYR A 108 19.33 -0.06 -1.88
CA TYR A 108 19.78 -0.49 -3.20
C TYR A 108 21.30 -0.74 -3.28
N ARG A 109 22.09 0.09 -2.58
CA ARG A 109 23.55 0.04 -2.53
C ARG A 109 24.12 -0.49 -1.22
N LEU A 110 23.28 -0.94 -0.29
CA LEU A 110 23.74 -1.51 0.96
C LEU A 110 24.42 -2.85 0.67
N GLU A 111 25.72 -2.94 0.97
CA GLU A 111 26.51 -4.17 0.78
C GLU A 111 26.51 -5.01 2.06
N ASP A 112 26.62 -4.36 3.22
CA ASP A 112 26.58 -5.00 4.53
C ASP A 112 25.46 -4.42 5.42
N PRO A 113 24.51 -5.25 5.92
CA PRO A 113 23.52 -4.82 6.90
C PRO A 113 24.10 -4.16 8.15
N ALA A 114 25.37 -4.42 8.49
CA ALA A 114 26.06 -3.78 9.61
C ALA A 114 26.17 -2.25 9.46
N GLU A 115 26.25 -1.72 8.22
CA GLU A 115 26.28 -0.27 7.96
C GLU A 115 25.01 0.42 8.48
N LEU A 116 23.85 -0.27 8.43
CA LEU A 116 22.60 0.27 8.96
C LEU A 116 22.65 0.37 10.50
N MET A 117 23.30 -0.59 11.16
CA MET A 117 23.46 -0.58 12.61
C MET A 117 24.31 0.61 13.09
N GLU A 118 25.35 0.98 12.33
CA GLU A 118 26.17 2.17 12.60
C GLU A 118 25.35 3.47 12.53
N LEU A 119 24.26 3.49 11.75
CA LEU A 119 23.32 4.61 11.66
C LEU A 119 22.27 4.63 12.78
N GLY A 120 22.41 3.80 13.82
CA GLY A 120 21.49 3.78 14.96
C GLY A 120 20.18 3.03 14.68
N TRP A 121 20.19 2.07 13.75
CA TRP A 121 19.00 1.28 13.37
C TRP A 121 18.23 0.68 14.55
N ASP A 122 18.95 0.16 15.55
CA ASP A 122 18.31 -0.47 16.70
C ASP A 122 17.40 0.50 17.48
N GLU A 123 17.77 1.78 17.57
CA GLU A 123 16.95 2.80 18.23
C GLU A 123 15.76 3.19 17.34
N ILE A 124 16.01 3.34 16.05
CA ILE A 124 15.01 3.68 15.03
C ILE A 124 13.88 2.65 14.98
N VAL A 125 14.20 1.36 14.97
CA VAL A 125 13.20 0.28 14.90
C VAL A 125 12.40 0.14 16.21
N ARG A 126 12.97 0.59 17.33
CA ARG A 126 12.32 0.56 18.66
C ARG A 126 11.41 1.76 18.92
N ASP A 127 11.69 2.92 18.33
CA ASP A 127 10.83 4.11 18.50
C ASP A 127 9.48 3.89 17.81
N ARG A 128 8.41 3.88 18.61
CA ARG A 128 7.04 3.67 18.17
C ARG A 128 6.45 4.86 17.42
N ARG A 129 7.14 6.00 17.35
CA ARG A 129 6.75 7.14 16.50
C ARG A 129 7.16 6.93 15.04
N ASN A 130 8.13 6.05 14.80
CA ASN A 130 8.69 5.88 13.46
C ASN A 130 7.79 5.02 12.58
N VAL A 131 7.48 5.55 11.41
CA VAL A 131 6.93 4.78 10.29
C VAL A 131 8.08 4.54 9.32
N ILE A 132 8.48 3.28 9.18
CA ILE A 132 9.70 2.91 8.47
C ILE A 132 9.33 2.38 7.09
N VAL A 133 9.87 3.00 6.04
CA VAL A 133 9.73 2.56 4.66
C VAL A 133 11.09 2.19 4.10
N VAL A 134 11.26 0.93 3.71
CA VAL A 134 12.52 0.40 3.17
C VAL A 134 12.33 0.05 1.70
N GLU A 135 13.01 0.77 0.82
CA GLU A 135 13.21 0.35 -0.56
C GLU A 135 14.29 -0.73 -0.64
N TRP A 136 14.07 -1.74 -1.48
CA TRP A 136 14.99 -2.88 -1.67
C TRP A 136 15.29 -3.66 -0.37
N PRO A 137 14.25 -4.08 0.37
CA PRO A 137 14.36 -4.67 1.70
C PRO A 137 15.20 -5.96 1.76
N ASP A 138 15.36 -6.68 0.64
CA ASP A 138 16.16 -7.91 0.56
C ASP A 138 17.62 -7.71 1.03
N ARG A 139 18.12 -6.47 0.93
CA ARG A 139 19.47 -6.09 1.35
C ARG A 139 19.62 -5.96 2.86
N LEU A 140 18.52 -5.84 3.61
CA LEU A 140 18.53 -5.78 5.08
C LEU A 140 18.56 -7.16 5.73
N GLY A 141 18.38 -8.24 4.96
CA GLY A 141 18.19 -9.59 5.50
C GLY A 141 17.02 -9.62 6.49
N GLY A 142 17.29 -9.93 7.76
CA GLY A 142 16.29 -9.97 8.84
C GLY A 142 16.15 -8.68 9.65
N ALA A 143 16.89 -7.62 9.35
CA ALA A 143 16.98 -6.43 10.19
C ALA A 143 15.67 -5.64 10.32
N LEU A 144 14.73 -5.82 9.37
CA LEU A 144 13.42 -5.19 9.43
C LEU A 144 12.47 -5.87 10.45
N GLY A 145 12.80 -7.08 10.90
CA GLY A 145 12.06 -7.83 11.90
C GLY A 145 10.69 -8.33 11.42
N GLU A 146 9.75 -8.45 12.37
CA GLU A 146 8.42 -9.01 12.14
C GLU A 146 7.35 -7.94 11.88
N ASN A 147 6.15 -8.37 11.46
CA ASN A 147 4.98 -7.52 11.20
C ASN A 147 5.22 -6.46 10.10
N VAL A 148 5.91 -6.90 9.04
CA VAL A 148 6.24 -6.06 7.89
C VAL A 148 5.08 -6.08 6.88
N LEU A 149 4.67 -4.89 6.43
CA LEU A 149 3.78 -4.72 5.29
C LEU A 149 4.62 -4.77 4.01
N GLU A 150 4.56 -5.89 3.31
CA GLU A 150 5.24 -6.08 2.03
C GLU A 150 4.42 -5.47 0.89
N LEU A 151 5.06 -4.62 0.10
CA LEU A 151 4.50 -3.98 -1.10
C LEU A 151 5.45 -4.24 -2.27
N GLU A 152 4.88 -4.62 -3.40
CA GLU A 152 5.59 -4.75 -4.67
C GLU A 152 4.98 -3.78 -5.67
N LEU A 153 5.81 -2.92 -6.27
CA LEU A 153 5.42 -1.91 -7.25
C LEU A 153 6.09 -2.22 -8.58
N PHE A 154 5.30 -2.45 -9.63
CA PHE A 154 5.83 -2.74 -10.96
C PHE A 154 5.02 -2.05 -12.06
N HIS A 155 5.62 -1.92 -13.24
CA HIS A 155 4.94 -1.37 -14.41
C HIS A 155 3.87 -2.34 -14.89
N SER A 156 2.66 -1.84 -15.10
CA SER A 156 1.52 -2.62 -15.56
C SER A 156 0.70 -1.82 -16.56
N SER A 157 -0.19 -2.47 -17.29
CA SER A 157 -1.18 -1.81 -18.14
C SER A 157 -2.59 -2.11 -17.63
N SER A 158 -3.51 -1.17 -17.87
CA SER A 158 -4.91 -1.37 -17.48
C SER A 158 -5.49 -2.63 -18.14
N SER A 159 -6.51 -3.24 -17.53
CA SER A 159 -7.20 -4.42 -18.07
C SER A 159 -7.82 -4.08 -19.44
N GLY A 160 -7.09 -4.34 -20.53
CA GLY A 160 -7.40 -3.87 -21.89
C GLY A 160 -6.20 -3.31 -22.67
N GLY A 161 -5.05 -3.09 -22.02
CA GLY A 161 -3.77 -2.80 -22.67
C GLY A 161 -3.57 -1.37 -23.19
N GLU A 162 -4.54 -0.47 -23.01
CA GLU A 162 -4.49 0.86 -23.64
C GLU A 162 -3.81 1.94 -22.78
N VAL A 163 -3.74 1.77 -21.46
CA VAL A 163 -3.19 2.79 -20.56
C VAL A 163 -2.03 2.22 -19.75
N PRO A 164 -0.78 2.69 -19.95
CA PRO A 164 0.34 2.32 -19.09
C PRO A 164 0.15 2.91 -17.70
N GLY A 165 0.64 2.20 -16.69
CA GLY A 165 0.57 2.62 -15.30
C GLY A 165 1.45 1.74 -14.43
N ARG A 166 1.10 1.64 -13.15
CA ARG A 166 1.76 0.79 -12.17
C ARG A 166 0.74 -0.11 -11.50
N GLU A 167 1.16 -1.27 -11.07
CA GLU A 167 0.38 -2.09 -10.15
C GLU A 167 1.15 -2.19 -8.84
N ILE A 168 0.43 -1.96 -7.74
CA ILE A 168 0.93 -2.20 -6.39
C ILE A 168 0.24 -3.43 -5.82
N VAL A 169 1.03 -4.40 -5.38
CA VAL A 169 0.57 -5.68 -4.84
C VAL A 169 1.01 -5.82 -3.39
N PHE A 170 0.10 -6.27 -2.54
CA PHE A 170 0.40 -6.56 -1.14
C PHE A 170 0.95 -7.98 -1.00
N GLY A 171 2.11 -8.15 -0.36
CA GLY A 171 2.78 -9.44 -0.22
C GLY A 171 1.98 -10.46 0.59
N SER A 172 1.15 -9.97 1.51
CA SER A 172 0.28 -10.75 2.40
C SER A 172 -1.18 -10.25 2.36
N SER A 173 -2.07 -11.00 3.03
CA SER A 173 -3.45 -10.52 3.24
C SER A 173 -3.44 -9.34 4.21
N LEU A 174 -4.18 -8.30 3.89
CA LEU A 174 -4.35 -7.14 4.77
C LEU A 174 -5.38 -7.43 5.86
N SER A 175 -5.27 -6.74 7.00
CA SER A 175 -6.34 -6.74 8.00
C SER A 175 -7.63 -6.21 7.37
N SER A 176 -8.78 -6.69 7.84
CA SER A 176 -10.09 -6.25 7.30
C SER A 176 -10.29 -4.74 7.42
N ASP A 177 -9.76 -4.13 8.49
CA ASP A 177 -9.79 -2.67 8.69
C ASP A 177 -8.99 -1.94 7.61
N LEU A 178 -7.74 -2.36 7.35
CA LEU A 178 -6.89 -1.74 6.33
C LEU A 178 -7.44 -1.96 4.91
N MET A 179 -7.95 -3.17 4.63
CA MET A 179 -8.64 -3.47 3.37
C MET A 179 -9.78 -2.50 3.11
N ASN A 180 -10.68 -2.30 4.08
CA ASN A 180 -11.89 -1.50 3.89
C ASN A 180 -11.60 0.00 3.79
N LYS A 181 -10.47 0.46 4.34
CA LYS A 181 -10.04 1.85 4.24
C LYS A 181 -9.31 2.15 2.93
N LEU A 182 -8.52 1.20 2.43
CA LEU A 182 -7.77 1.36 1.18
C LEU A 182 -8.59 0.99 -0.05
N PHE A 183 -9.57 0.10 0.08
CA PHE A 183 -10.35 -0.42 -1.02
C PHE A 183 -11.85 -0.37 -0.73
N THR A 184 -12.64 -0.05 -1.75
CA THR A 184 -14.09 -0.10 -1.66
C THR A 184 -14.70 -0.42 -3.02
N LYS A 185 -16.01 -0.66 -3.05
CA LYS A 185 -16.78 -0.76 -4.29
C LYS A 185 -17.40 0.60 -4.59
N CYS A 186 -17.20 1.08 -5.81
CA CYS A 186 -17.86 2.28 -6.31
C CYS A 186 -19.39 2.09 -6.22
N ARG A 187 -20.10 2.96 -5.50
CA ARG A 187 -21.56 2.84 -5.34
C ARG A 187 -22.33 2.97 -6.65
N GLY A 188 -21.81 3.75 -7.60
CA GLY A 188 -22.48 3.96 -8.90
C GLY A 188 -22.37 2.79 -9.89
N CYS A 189 -21.32 1.96 -9.82
CA CYS A 189 -21.12 0.89 -10.81
C CYS A 189 -20.63 -0.46 -10.25
N GLY A 190 -20.38 -0.56 -8.95
CA GLY A 190 -19.90 -1.77 -8.28
C GLY A 190 -18.42 -2.11 -8.48
N LYS A 191 -17.70 -1.38 -9.35
CA LYS A 191 -16.27 -1.60 -9.61
C LYS A 191 -15.44 -1.42 -8.33
N GLN A 192 -14.50 -2.34 -8.08
CA GLN A 192 -13.51 -2.18 -7.01
C GLN A 192 -12.58 -1.01 -7.34
N ILE A 193 -12.36 -0.14 -6.37
CA ILE A 193 -11.51 1.05 -6.46
C ILE A 193 -10.65 1.16 -5.20
N HIS A 194 -9.62 2.00 -5.27
CA HIS A 194 -8.70 2.22 -4.16
C HIS A 194 -8.64 3.71 -3.77
N ALA A 195 -8.11 4.00 -2.58
CA ALA A 195 -8.06 5.33 -1.99
C ALA A 195 -7.20 6.35 -2.76
N GLY A 196 -6.41 5.92 -3.74
CA GLY A 196 -5.63 6.80 -4.61
C GLY A 196 -6.42 7.45 -5.74
N VAL A 197 -7.63 6.94 -6.03
CA VAL A 197 -8.50 7.50 -7.07
C VAL A 197 -8.99 8.88 -6.60
N GLY A 198 -8.72 9.96 -7.35
CA GLY A 198 -9.16 11.32 -6.95
C GLY A 198 -10.67 11.49 -6.76
N SER A 199 -11.49 10.61 -7.33
CA SER A 199 -12.93 10.57 -7.13
C SER A 199 -13.41 9.64 -6.01
N PHE A 200 -12.50 9.03 -5.23
CA PHE A 200 -12.82 8.10 -4.14
C PHE A 200 -13.91 8.68 -3.22
N PRO A 201 -14.94 7.90 -2.80
CA PRO A 201 -15.13 6.45 -3.00
C PRO A 201 -15.87 6.09 -4.31
N PHE A 202 -15.70 6.89 -5.38
CA PHE A 202 -16.22 6.59 -6.72
C PHE A 202 -15.10 6.35 -7.73
N CYS A 203 -15.38 5.55 -8.77
CA CYS A 203 -14.42 5.27 -9.85
C CYS A 203 -14.22 6.44 -10.83
N GLY A 204 -15.05 7.48 -10.73
CA GLY A 204 -14.97 8.67 -11.57
C GLY A 204 -16.09 9.65 -11.27
N ASN A 205 -15.95 10.89 -11.76
CA ASN A 205 -16.95 11.96 -11.59
C ASN A 205 -18.34 11.56 -12.10
N LYS A 206 -18.42 10.76 -13.18
CA LYS A 206 -19.71 10.27 -13.70
C LYS A 206 -20.48 9.44 -12.67
N CYS A 207 -19.82 8.51 -11.98
CA CYS A 207 -20.47 7.70 -10.95
C CYS A 207 -20.82 8.53 -9.70
N ARG A 208 -19.96 9.50 -9.33
CA ARG A 208 -20.24 10.44 -8.23
C ARG A 208 -21.50 11.27 -8.51
N MET A 209 -21.62 11.81 -9.72
CA MET A 209 -22.78 12.62 -10.11
C MET A 209 -24.06 11.78 -10.20
N ALA A 210 -23.97 10.54 -10.68
CA ALA A 210 -25.12 9.64 -10.72
C ALA A 210 -25.64 9.29 -9.31
N ASP A 211 -24.74 8.99 -8.36
CA ASP A 211 -25.07 8.73 -6.95
C ASP A 211 -25.72 9.94 -6.29
N LEU A 212 -25.20 11.15 -6.56
CA LEU A 212 -25.80 12.40 -6.07
C LEU A 212 -27.19 12.65 -6.68
N GLY A 213 -27.39 12.33 -7.96
CA GLY A 213 -28.69 12.43 -8.62
C GLY A 213 -29.75 11.55 -7.96
N ASN A 214 -29.39 10.31 -7.62
CA ASN A 214 -30.24 9.39 -6.85
C ASN A 214 -30.59 9.96 -5.46
N TRP A 215 -29.70 10.75 -4.85
CA TRP A 215 -30.05 11.42 -3.58
C TRP A 215 -31.10 12.52 -3.79
N PHE A 216 -30.99 13.30 -4.86
CA PHE A 216 -31.95 14.36 -5.17
C PHE A 216 -33.33 13.87 -5.61
N ASP A 217 -33.42 12.70 -6.25
CA ASP A 217 -34.69 12.14 -6.73
C ASP A 217 -35.49 11.38 -5.65
N GLY A 218 -34.96 11.32 -4.43
CA GLY A 218 -35.60 10.66 -3.30
C GLY A 218 -35.49 9.13 -3.32
N SER A 219 -34.63 8.55 -4.16
CA SER A 219 -34.40 7.09 -4.18
C SER A 219 -33.56 6.58 -3.01
N TYR A 220 -32.95 7.46 -2.21
CA TYR A 220 -32.32 7.08 -0.94
C TYR A 220 -33.36 6.99 0.18
N SER A 221 -33.62 5.76 0.62
CA SER A 221 -34.29 5.50 1.90
C SER A 221 -33.25 5.38 3.01
N VAL A 222 -33.35 6.20 4.06
CA VAL A 222 -32.56 5.99 5.29
C VAL A 222 -33.06 4.70 5.94
N SER A 223 -32.17 3.73 6.08
CA SER A 223 -32.52 2.36 6.49
C SER A 223 -32.81 2.21 7.99
N ARG A 224 -32.70 3.29 8.77
CA ARG A 224 -32.98 3.32 10.20
C ARG A 224 -33.65 4.65 10.54
N GLU A 225 -34.53 4.64 11.54
CA GLU A 225 -35.14 5.86 12.05
C GLU A 225 -34.06 6.83 12.56
N ILE A 226 -34.27 8.13 12.33
CA ILE A 226 -33.39 9.19 12.83
C ILE A 226 -33.54 9.23 14.34
N GLU A 227 -32.44 9.02 15.07
CA GLU A 227 -32.41 9.08 16.53
C GLU A 227 -32.14 10.53 16.99
N GLU A 228 -32.47 10.89 18.24
CA GLU A 228 -32.25 12.27 18.75
C GLU A 228 -30.77 12.70 18.64
N ASP A 229 -29.85 11.74 18.74
CA ASP A 229 -28.40 11.95 18.60
C ASP A 229 -27.98 12.33 17.17
N ASP A 230 -28.76 11.97 16.14
CA ASP A 230 -28.49 12.37 14.74
C ASP A 230 -28.85 13.83 14.47
N LEU A 231 -29.67 14.45 15.33
CA LEU A 231 -30.16 15.83 15.19
C LEU A 231 -29.29 16.85 15.93
N PHE A 232 -28.42 16.39 16.83
CA PHE A 232 -27.54 17.23 17.63
C PHE A 232 -26.08 16.99 17.25
N ASP A 233 -25.51 17.94 16.50
CA ASP A 233 -24.07 17.99 16.25
C ASP A 233 -23.40 18.91 17.30
N PRO A 234 -22.68 18.34 18.30
CA PRO A 234 -22.03 19.12 19.34
C PRO A 234 -20.88 20.00 18.82
N ASP A 235 -20.40 19.79 17.59
CA ASP A 235 -19.35 20.60 16.96
C ASP A 235 -19.91 21.83 16.21
N LEU A 236 -21.25 21.98 16.13
CA LEU A 236 -21.94 23.13 15.52
C LEU A 236 -22.51 24.13 16.54
N ALA A 237 -22.18 24.00 17.83
CA ALA A 237 -22.62 24.88 18.92
C ALA A 237 -21.58 25.93 19.34
#